data_AF-A0A520VSD7-F1
#
_entry.id   AF-A0A520VSD7-F1
#
_cell.length_a   1.000
_cell.length_b   1.000
_cell.length_c   1.000
_cell.angle_alpha   90.00
_cell.angle_beta   90.00
_cell.angle_gamma   90.00
#
_symmetry.space_group_name_H-M   'P 1'
#
loop_
_entity.id
_entity.type
_entity.pdbx_description
1 polymer ?
#
loop_
_entity_poly.entity_id
_entity_poly.type
_entity_poly.pdbx_seq_one_letter_code
_entity_poly.pdbx_strand_id
1 'polypeptide(L)' 'MSRDISFEEHVSYAEKILIDLENNNLTLEAAVENYTEALARIKLAKKILEDAQNKVEIIERRDLDGVSTKKTKTKL' A
#
# COMPACT_ATOMS: atom_id res chain seq x y z
N MET A 1 16.71 11.39 11.64
CA MET A 1 15.28 11.06 11.52
C MET A 1 15.11 10.37 10.18
N SER A 2 14.82 9.06 10.18
CA SER A 2 14.57 8.32 8.94
C SER A 2 13.18 8.69 8.42
N ARG A 3 13.09 9.14 7.18
CA ARG A 3 11.82 9.43 6.51
C ARG A 3 11.15 8.12 6.14
N ASP A 4 9.89 7.94 6.49
CA ASP A 4 9.10 6.82 6.00
C ASP A 4 8.89 6.97 4.49
N ILE A 5 9.20 5.90 3.75
CA ILE A 5 9.08 5.86 2.29
C ILE A 5 7.59 5.70 1.93
N SER A 6 7.12 6.51 0.99
CA SER A 6 5.74 6.48 0.50
C SER A 6 5.43 5.26 -0.37
N PHE A 7 4.15 5.00 -0.61
CA PHE A 7 3.70 3.94 -1.53
C PHE A 7 4.29 4.14 -2.94
N GLU A 8 4.19 5.37 -3.46
CA GLU A 8 4.64 5.74 -4.79
C GLU A 8 6.16 5.57 -4.92
N GLU A 9 6.92 5.92 -3.88
CA GLU A 9 8.37 5.71 -3.86
C GLU A 9 8.73 4.22 -3.86
N HIS A 10 8.02 3.38 -3.09
CA HIS A 10 8.23 1.94 -3.11
C HIS A 10 7.95 1.31 -4.48
N VAL A 11 6.85 1.71 -5.13
CA VAL A 11 6.48 1.24 -6.47
C VAL A 11 7.51 1.70 -7.50
N SER A 12 7.85 2.98 -7.52
CA SER A 12 8.83 3.53 -8.47
C SER A 12 10.21 2.88 -8.32
N TYR A 13 10.61 2.52 -7.10
CA TYR A 13 11.88 1.83 -6.87
C TYR A 13 11.84 0.39 -7.41
N ALA A 14 10.76 -0.35 -7.17
CA ALA A 14 10.58 -1.69 -7.70
C ALA A 14 10.55 -1.70 -9.24
N GLU A 15 9.85 -0.75 -9.85
CA GLU A 15 9.77 -0.61 -11.32
C GLU A 15 11.14 -0.40 -11.95
N LYS A 16 11.97 0.49 -11.37
CA LYS A 16 13.35 0.72 -11.85
C LYS A 16 14.18 -0.56 -11.84
N ILE A 17 14.09 -1.34 -10.75
CA ILE A 17 14.82 -2.60 -10.64
C ILE A 17 14.35 -3.59 -11.71
N LEU A 18 13.05 -3.69 -11.97
CA LEU A 18 12.51 -4.60 -12.98
C LEU A 18 12.93 -4.18 -14.40
N ILE A 19 12.94 -2.89 -14.72
CA ILE A 19 13.46 -2.36 -15.98
C ILE A 19 14.94 -2.73 -16.15
N ASP A 20 15.74 -2.57 -15.09
CA ASP A 20 17.17 -2.93 -15.12
C ASP A 20 17.39 -4.43 -15.34
N LEU A 21 16.52 -5.28 -14.78
CA LEU A 21 16.53 -6.73 -15.01
C LEU A 21 16.18 -7.10 -16.45
N GLU A 22 15.20 -6.42 -17.07
CA GLU A 22 14.80 -6.66 -18.46
C GLU A 22 15.92 -6.35 -19.47
N ASN A 23 16.80 -5.39 -19.12
CA ASN A 23 17.94 -5.02 -19.96
C ASN A 23 19.05 -6.09 -20.02
N ASN A 24 18.95 -7.19 -19.26
CA ASN A 24 19.83 -8.38 -19.31
C ASN A 24 21.35 -8.10 -19.20
N ASN A 25 21.74 -6.97 -18.60
CA ASN A 25 23.14 -6.58 -18.44
C ASN A 25 23.71 -6.92 -17.05
N LEU A 26 23.15 -7.94 -16.40
CA LEU A 26 23.49 -8.35 -15.03
C LEU A 26 23.96 -9.79 -15.00
N THR A 27 24.82 -10.12 -14.04
CA THR A 27 25.10 -11.53 -13.72
C THR A 27 23.88 -12.17 -13.04
N LEU A 28 23.85 -13.50 -12.99
CA LEU A 28 22.75 -14.22 -12.35
C LEU A 28 22.61 -13.83 -10.87
N GLU A 29 23.72 -13.71 -10.15
CA GLU A 29 23.75 -13.33 -8.74
C GLU A 29 23.16 -11.94 -8.54
N ALA A 30 23.61 -10.96 -9.33
CA ALA A 30 23.09 -9.60 -9.27
C ALA A 30 21.61 -9.53 -9.66
N ALA A 31 21.18 -10.33 -10.63
CA ALA A 31 19.77 -10.41 -11.02
C ALA A 31 18.89 -10.97 -9.88
N VAL A 32 19.35 -11.99 -9.17
CA VAL A 32 18.65 -12.58 -8.01
C VAL A 32 18.56 -11.58 -6.84
N GLU A 33 19.65 -10.87 -6.53
CA GLU A 33 19.66 -9.85 -5.49
C GLU A 33 18.68 -8.71 -5.81
N ASN A 34 18.74 -8.18 -7.03
CA ASN A 34 17.85 -7.14 -7.51
C ASN A 34 16.38 -7.58 -7.43
N TYR A 35 16.07 -8.78 -7.94
CA TYR A 35 14.70 -9.29 -7.89
C TYR A 35 14.20 -9.46 -6.44
N THR A 36 15.06 -9.90 -5.53
CA THR A 36 14.73 -10.02 -4.10
C THR A 36 14.43 -8.65 -3.49
N GLU A 37 15.21 -7.63 -3.81
CA GLU A 37 14.96 -6.25 -3.36
C GLU A 37 13.63 -5.71 -3.94
N ALA A 38 13.34 -5.93 -5.22
CA ALA A 38 12.07 -5.53 -5.83
C ALA A 38 10.87 -6.17 -5.11
N LEU A 39 10.95 -7.46 -4.76
CA LEU A 39 9.91 -8.14 -3.97
C LEU A 39 9.73 -7.52 -2.58
N ALA A 40 10.83 -7.16 -1.91
CA ALA A 40 10.76 -6.49 -0.61
C ALA A 40 10.04 -5.13 -0.70
N ARG A 41 10.32 -4.36 -1.75
CA ARG A 41 9.64 -3.07 -2.02
C ARG A 41 8.16 -3.25 -2.29
N ILE A 42 7.79 -4.20 -3.14
CA ILE A 42 6.38 -4.53 -3.44
C ILE A 42 5.64 -4.96 -2.16
N LYS A 43 6.28 -5.75 -1.29
CA LYS A 43 5.68 -6.17 -0.02
C LYS A 43 5.38 -4.99 0.91
N LEU A 44 6.28 -4.01 0.97
CA LEU A 44 6.07 -2.79 1.76
C LEU A 44 4.96 -1.92 1.17
N ALA A 45 4.92 -1.76 -0.15
CA ALA A 45 3.83 -1.06 -0.85
C ALA A 45 2.46 -1.70 -0.57
N LYS A 46 2.37 -3.05 -0.61
CA LYS A 46 1.16 -3.79 -0.27
C LYS A 46 0.69 -3.52 1.17
N LYS A 47 1.62 -3.47 2.13
CA LYS A 47 1.28 -3.15 3.52
C LYS A 47 0.67 -1.76 3.66
N ILE A 48 1.21 -0.76 2.96
CA ILE A 48 0.65 0.60 2.97
C ILE A 48 -0.78 0.61 2.39
N LEU A 49 -1.01 -0.16 1.32
CA LEU A 49 -2.32 -0.30 0.70
C LEU A 49 -3.33 -0.98 1.64
N GLU A 50 -2.93 -2.06 2.30
CA GLU A 50 -3.76 -2.76 3.30
C GLU A 50 -4.12 -1.85 4.48
N ASP A 51 -3.16 -1.09 5.00
CA ASP A 51 -3.40 -0.11 6.07
C ASP A 51 -4.36 1.00 5.64
N ALA A 52 -4.29 1.45 4.38
CA ALA A 52 -5.21 2.42 3.82
C ALA A 52 -6.62 1.82 3.65
N GLN A 53 -6.72 0.60 3.14
CA GLN A 53 -7.99 -0.11 2.96
C GLN A 53 -8.70 -0.33 4.32
N ASN A 54 -7.96 -0.75 5.34
CA ASN A 54 -8.48 -0.93 6.69
C ASN A 54 -9.06 0.38 7.27
N LYS A 55 -8.39 1.52 7.01
CA LYS A 55 -8.89 2.84 7.45
C LYS A 55 -10.19 3.22 6.74
N VAL A 56 -10.28 2.99 5.44
CA VAL A 56 -11.49 3.24 4.65
C VAL A 56 -12.65 2.40 5.18
N GLU A 57 -12.44 1.10 5.38
CA GLU A 57 -13.47 0.18 5.90
C GLU A 57 -13.98 0.59 7.30
N ILE A 58 -13.10 1.08 8.17
CA ILE A 58 -13.49 1.61 9.49
C ILE A 58 -14.38 2.85 9.35
N ILE A 59 -14.05 3.76 8.42
CA ILE A 59 -14.84 4.98 8.20
C ILE A 59 -16.23 4.61 7.67
N GLU A 60 -16.30 3.75 6.64
CA GLU A 60 -17.56 3.31 6.05
C GLU A 60 -18.48 2.61 7.08
N ARG A 61 -17.92 1.78 7.96
CA ARG A 61 -18.69 1.15 9.05
C ARG A 61 -19.24 2.17 10.05
N ARG A 62 -18.46 3.19 10.41
CA ARG A 62 -18.92 4.25 11.35
C ARG A 62 -20.05 5.09 10.76
N ASP A 63 -20.01 5.36 9.46
CA ASP A 63 -21.06 6.11 8.78
C ASP A 63 -22.39 5.32 8.75
N LEU A 64 -22.34 3.99 8.68
CA LEU A 64 -23.52 3.13 8.79
C LEU A 64 -24.10 3.10 10.21
N ASP A 65 -23.26 3.04 11.24
CA ASP A 65 -23.70 3.05 12.65
C ASP A 65 -24.24 4.43 13.10
N GLY A 66 -23.72 5.52 12.52
CA GLY A 66 -24.15 6.89 12.82
C GLY A 66 -25.53 7.28 12.29
N VAL A 67 -26.08 6.53 11.32
CA VAL A 67 -27.40 6.81 10.71
C VAL A 67 -28.58 6.31 11.58
N SER A 68 -28.35 5.42 12.54
CA SER A 68 -29.43 4.76 13.30
C SER A 68 -30.01 5.54 14.49
N THR A 69 -29.52 6.73 14.84
CA THR A 69 -29.96 7.43 16.09
C THR A 69 -30.75 8.73 15.91
N LYS A 70 -31.18 9.09 14.68
CA LYS A 70 -31.95 10.33 14.45
C LYS A 70 -33.35 10.14 13.88
N LYS A 71 -34.18 9.24 14.43
CA LYS A 71 -35.65 9.27 14.19
C LYS A 71 -36.47 8.78 15.39
N THR A 72 -36.58 9.58 16.44
CA THR A 72 -37.81 9.61 17.29
C THR A 72 -37.82 10.85 18.18
N LYS A 73 -38.34 11.96 17.65
CA LYS A 73 -39.08 12.95 18.45
C LYS A 73 -40.33 13.31 17.66
N THR A 74 -41.35 12.48 17.77
CA THR A 74 -42.73 12.89 17.47
C THR A 74 -43.39 13.22 18.81
N LYS A 75 -43.54 14.52 19.08
CA LYS A 75 -44.49 15.01 20.08
C LYS A 75 -45.89 14.65 19.61
N LEU A 76 -46.68 14.02 20.45
CA LEU A 76 -48.12 14.28 20.58
C LEU A 76 -48.51 14.03 22.03
#